data_AF-A0A6C0I535-F1
#
_entry.id   AF-A0A6C0I535-F1
#
_cell.length_a   1.000
_cell.length_b   1.000
_cell.length_c   1.000
_cell.angle_alpha   90.00
_cell.angle_beta   90.00
_cell.angle_gamma   90.00
#
_symmetry.space_group_name_H-M   'P 1'
#
loop_
_entity.id
_entity.type
_entity.pdbx_description
1 polymer ?
#
loop_
_entity_poly.entity_id
_entity_poly.type
_entity_poly.pdbx_seq_one_letter_code
_entity_poly.pdbx_strand_id
1 'polypeptide(L)'
;MILSIRYFFEKKEDDYLQYLAEWNENDSRIIYLGVGLSDAKQMNTLLEDIQNNPNKDILAIRYPDKHRVTTNAILTMLQYGEGIVCSHDVWFPKEVWIYLPYQRETK
;
A
#
# COMPACT_ATOMS: atom_id res chain seq x y z
N MET A 1 -8.33 16.56 0.16
CA MET A 1 -8.59 15.11 0.00
C MET A 1 -8.30 14.44 1.33
N ILE A 2 -9.13 13.50 1.80
CA ILE A 2 -8.87 12.76 3.04
C ILE A 2 -8.34 11.39 2.64
N LEU A 3 -7.05 11.12 2.89
CA LEU A 3 -6.44 9.82 2.69
C LEU A 3 -6.81 8.91 3.89
N SER A 4 -7.45 7.78 3.63
CA SER A 4 -7.71 6.78 4.67
C SER A 4 -6.54 5.82 4.79
N ILE A 5 -5.92 5.71 5.97
CA ILE A 5 -4.86 4.71 6.21
C ILE A 5 -5.42 3.61 7.12
N ARG A 6 -5.42 2.37 6.63
CA ARG A 6 -5.84 1.18 7.37
C ARG A 6 -4.63 0.32 7.71
N TYR A 7 -4.54 -0.07 8.98
CA TYR A 7 -3.53 -1.02 9.45
C TYR A 7 -4.19 -2.35 9.79
N PHE A 8 -3.69 -3.42 9.18
CA PHE A 8 -4.11 -4.79 9.45
C PHE A 8 -3.01 -5.46 10.29
N PHE A 9 -3.33 -5.77 11.54
CA PHE A 9 -2.40 -6.39 12.49
C PHE A 9 -2.86 -7.81 12.78
N GLU A 10 -2.19 -8.77 12.17
CA GLU A 10 -2.46 -10.18 12.48
C GLU A 10 -2.03 -10.47 13.92
N LYS A 11 -2.97 -10.98 14.75
CA LYS A 11 -2.67 -11.50 16.09
C LYS A 11 -3.13 -12.95 16.22
N LYS A 12 -4.16 -13.33 15.47
CA LYS A 12 -4.78 -14.66 15.45
C LYS A 12 -5.14 -15.06 14.02
N GLU A 13 -5.44 -16.34 13.83
CA GLU A 13 -5.85 -16.89 12.54
C GLU A 13 -7.14 -16.24 12.00
N ASP A 14 -8.11 -15.94 12.88
CA ASP A 14 -9.33 -15.24 12.47
C ASP A 14 -9.06 -13.85 11.88
N ASP A 15 -8.05 -13.14 12.41
CA ASP A 15 -7.63 -11.84 11.88
C ASP A 15 -7.13 -12.02 10.44
N TYR A 16 -6.26 -13.01 10.22
CA TYR A 16 -5.74 -13.36 8.89
C TYR A 16 -6.87 -13.69 7.90
N LEU A 17 -7.85 -14.50 8.30
CA LEU A 17 -8.98 -14.87 7.45
C LEU A 17 -9.85 -13.67 7.08
N GLN A 18 -10.10 -12.76 8.04
CA GLN A 18 -10.81 -11.52 7.77
C GLN A 18 -10.04 -10.66 6.75
N TYR A 19 -8.73 -10.49 6.94
CA TYR A 19 -7.91 -9.71 6.02
C TYR A 19 -7.88 -10.31 4.63
N LEU A 20 -7.75 -11.64 4.53
CA LEU A 20 -7.75 -12.35 3.25
C LEU A 20 -9.07 -12.14 2.51
N ALA A 21 -10.21 -12.17 3.21
CA ALA A 21 -11.51 -11.88 2.63
C ALA A 21 -11.58 -10.43 2.09
N GLU A 22 -11.24 -9.43 2.92
CA GLU A 22 -11.26 -8.02 2.50
C GLU A 22 -10.32 -7.74 1.32
N TRP A 23 -9.16 -8.38 1.28
CA TRP A 23 -8.20 -8.25 0.18
C TRP A 23 -8.73 -8.84 -1.12
N ASN A 24 -9.29 -10.05 -1.06
CA ASN A 24 -9.84 -10.73 -2.23
C ASN A 24 -11.04 -9.98 -2.79
N GLU A 25 -11.90 -9.43 -1.93
CA GLU A 25 -13.05 -8.61 -2.34
C GLU A 25 -12.63 -7.30 -3.03
N ASN A 26 -11.45 -6.76 -2.70
CA ASN A 26 -10.95 -5.49 -3.23
C ASN A 26 -9.77 -5.64 -4.21
N ASP A 27 -9.41 -6.85 -4.65
CA ASP A 27 -8.23 -7.08 -5.49
C ASP A 27 -8.25 -6.25 -6.79
N SER A 28 -9.45 -6.06 -7.37
CA SER A 28 -9.66 -5.23 -8.56
C SER A 28 -9.40 -3.73 -8.35
N ARG A 29 -9.27 -3.28 -7.09
CA ARG A 29 -9.00 -1.89 -6.69
C ARG A 29 -7.58 -1.66 -6.19
N ILE A 30 -6.80 -2.73 -5.98
CA ILE A 30 -5.53 -2.68 -5.26
C ILE A 30 -4.32 -2.63 -6.20
N ILE A 31 -3.44 -1.66 -5.96
CA ILE A 31 -2.06 -1.61 -6.45
C ILE A 31 -1.12 -1.94 -5.30
N TYR A 32 -0.11 -2.77 -5.53
CA TYR A 32 0.83 -3.19 -4.50
C TYR A 32 2.12 -2.37 -4.55
N LEU A 33 2.48 -1.74 -3.44
CA LEU A 33 3.76 -1.05 -3.32
C LEU A 33 4.86 -2.01 -2.87
N GLY A 34 5.87 -2.20 -3.72
CA GLY A 34 7.03 -3.05 -3.44
C GLY A 34 8.06 -2.41 -2.50
N VAL A 35 7.75 -2.23 -1.21
CA VAL A 35 8.62 -1.56 -0.21
C VAL A 35 10.00 -2.19 0.02
N GLY A 36 10.31 -3.33 -0.62
CA GLY A 36 11.65 -3.92 -0.65
C GLY A 36 12.53 -3.52 -1.83
N LEU A 37 12.02 -2.70 -2.74
CA LEU A 37 12.76 -2.17 -3.87
C LEU A 37 13.38 -0.81 -3.52
N SER A 38 14.35 -0.35 -4.31
CA SER A 38 14.81 1.04 -4.21
C SER A 38 13.70 2.01 -4.60
N ASP A 39 13.72 3.24 -4.07
CA ASP A 39 12.67 4.23 -4.31
C ASP A 39 12.38 4.46 -5.80
N ALA A 40 13.44 4.55 -6.62
CA ALA A 40 13.30 4.68 -8.07
C ALA A 40 12.57 3.49 -8.72
N LYS A 41 12.86 2.26 -8.26
CA LYS A 41 12.16 1.06 -8.75
C LYS A 41 10.72 1.02 -8.27
N GLN A 42 10.46 1.36 -7.00
CA GLN A 42 9.10 1.44 -6.47
C GLN A 42 8.25 2.42 -7.26
N MET A 43 8.77 3.62 -7.53
CA MET A 43 8.06 4.62 -8.31
C MET A 43 7.79 4.13 -9.74
N ASN A 44 8.78 3.55 -10.41
CA ASN A 44 8.58 3.05 -11.78
C ASN A 44 7.52 1.95 -11.84
N THR A 45 7.56 0.96 -10.94
CA THR A 45 6.55 -0.11 -10.89
C THR A 45 5.17 0.43 -10.56
N LEU A 46 5.11 1.42 -9.66
CA LEU A 46 3.85 2.05 -9.26
C LEU A 46 3.22 2.84 -10.42
N LEU A 47 4.03 3.60 -11.16
CA LEU A 47 3.57 4.34 -12.34
C LEU A 47 3.04 3.40 -13.42
N GLU A 48 3.73 2.29 -13.68
CA GLU A 48 3.29 1.26 -14.62
C GLU A 48 1.93 0.66 -14.19
N ASP A 49 1.79 0.30 -12.91
CA ASP A 49 0.54 -0.24 -12.39
C ASP A 49 -0.63 0.75 -12.47
N ILE A 50 -0.39 2.02 -12.13
CA ILE A 50 -1.41 3.09 -12.21
C ILE A 50 -1.86 3.28 -13.67
N GLN A 51 -0.92 3.37 -14.60
CA GLN A 51 -1.21 3.58 -16.03
C GLN A 51 -2.01 2.42 -16.63
N ASN A 52 -1.66 1.18 -16.25
CA ASN A 52 -2.35 -0.01 -16.74
C ASN A 52 -3.70 -0.25 -16.05
N ASN A 53 -3.95 0.37 -14.89
CA ASN A 53 -5.12 0.11 -14.06
C ASN A 53 -5.74 1.39 -13.48
N PRO A 54 -6.31 2.28 -14.31
CA PRO A 54 -6.76 3.61 -13.89
C PRO A 54 -7.90 3.61 -12.85
N ASN A 55 -8.62 2.50 -12.71
CA ASN A 55 -9.73 2.36 -11.76
C ASN A 55 -9.27 1.94 -10.36
N LYS A 56 -8.00 1.58 -10.18
CA LYS A 56 -7.47 1.15 -8.89
C LYS A 56 -7.19 2.36 -8.02
N ASP A 57 -7.72 2.33 -6.80
CA ASP A 57 -7.72 3.46 -5.88
C ASP A 57 -7.25 3.10 -4.46
N ILE A 58 -6.75 1.88 -4.26
CA ILE A 58 -6.14 1.42 -3.01
C ILE A 58 -4.66 1.15 -3.24
N LEU A 59 -3.79 1.78 -2.43
CA LEU A 59 -2.37 1.45 -2.36
C LEU A 59 -2.14 0.47 -1.22
N ALA A 60 -1.71 -0.74 -1.52
CA ALA A 60 -1.51 -1.79 -0.52
C ALA A 60 -0.04 -2.13 -0.31
N ILE A 61 0.33 -2.33 0.94
CA ILE A 61 1.68 -2.70 1.38
C ILE A 61 1.56 -3.95 2.22
N ARG A 62 2.26 -5.01 1.81
CA ARG A 62 2.30 -6.28 2.53
C ARG A 62 3.64 -6.48 3.19
N TYR A 63 3.60 -6.88 4.45
CA TYR A 63 4.78 -7.27 5.22
C TYR A 63 5.87 -6.18 5.33
N PRO A 64 5.56 -4.87 5.48
CA PRO A 64 6.60 -3.90 5.69
C PRO A 64 7.18 -4.04 7.10
N ASP A 65 8.46 -3.73 7.25
CA ASP A 65 8.96 -3.37 8.57
C ASP A 65 8.53 -1.94 8.93
N LYS A 66 8.48 -1.62 10.24
CA LYS A 66 8.04 -0.30 10.72
C LYS A 66 8.87 0.84 10.11
N HIS A 67 10.19 0.63 9.95
CA HIS A 67 11.09 1.65 9.44
C HIS A 67 10.73 2.02 8.00
N ARG A 68 10.52 1.01 7.14
CA ARG A 68 10.10 1.18 5.74
C ARG A 68 8.78 1.92 5.62
N VAL A 69 7.78 1.68 6.47
CA VAL A 69 6.55 2.47 6.43
C VAL A 69 6.83 3.94 6.74
N THR A 70 7.66 4.22 7.75
CA THR A 70 7.90 5.59 8.22
C THR A 70 8.85 6.41 7.35
N THR A 71 9.74 5.77 6.59
CA THR A 71 10.76 6.45 5.78
C THR A 71 10.52 6.35 4.28
N ASN A 72 9.47 5.66 3.84
CA ASN A 72 9.18 5.53 2.42
C ASN A 72 8.69 6.85 1.84
N ALA A 73 9.44 7.39 0.87
CA ALA A 73 9.17 8.68 0.27
C ALA A 73 7.76 8.77 -0.35
N ILE A 74 7.28 7.69 -0.99
CA ILE A 74 5.94 7.67 -1.61
C ILE A 74 4.86 7.80 -0.53
N LEU A 75 4.98 7.08 0.57
CA LEU A 75 4.02 7.18 1.67
C LEU A 75 4.05 8.54 2.34
N THR A 76 5.23 9.11 2.54
CA THR A 76 5.40 10.46 3.08
C THR A 76 4.71 11.49 2.18
N MET A 77 4.96 11.45 0.87
CA MET A 77 4.30 12.32 -0.11
C MET A 77 2.77 12.21 -0.03
N LEU A 78 2.23 10.98 -0.06
CA LEU A 78 0.79 10.74 0.00
C LEU A 78 0.17 11.25 1.31
N GLN A 79 0.86 11.10 2.44
CA GLN A 79 0.41 11.62 3.74
C GLN A 79 0.32 13.16 3.77
N TYR A 80 1.19 13.85 3.04
CA TYR A 80 1.13 15.31 2.86
C TYR A 80 0.10 15.76 1.81
N GLY A 81 -0.62 14.81 1.20
CA GLY A 81 -1.62 15.11 0.16
C GLY A 81 -1.00 15.35 -1.21
N GLU A 82 0.27 14.97 -1.40
CA GLU A 82 0.91 14.98 -2.71
C GLU A 82 0.50 13.71 -3.47
N GLY A 83 -0.07 13.89 -4.65
CA GLY A 83 -0.42 12.77 -5.53
C GLY A 83 0.75 12.33 -6.39
N ILE A 84 0.57 11.21 -7.09
CA ILE A 84 1.60 10.66 -7.99
C ILE A 84 1.32 11.13 -9.41
N VAL A 85 2.22 11.96 -9.94
CA VAL A 85 2.09 12.52 -11.29
C VAL A 85 2.33 11.43 -12.33
N CYS A 86 1.32 11.15 -13.16
CA CYS A 86 1.31 10.12 -14.18
C CYS A 86 0.96 10.75 -15.54
N SER A 87 1.95 10.99 -16.42
CA SER A 87 1.85 11.50 -17.80
C SER A 87 0.87 12.65 -18.10
N HIS A 88 -0.43 12.48 -17.88
CA HIS A 88 -1.51 13.44 -18.16
C HIS A 88 -2.44 13.70 -16.96
N ASP A 89 -2.25 13.02 -15.83
CA ASP A 89 -3.09 13.17 -14.64
C ASP A 89 -2.28 12.96 -13.36
N VAL A 90 -2.89 13.23 -12.20
CA VAL A 90 -2.32 12.96 -10.89
C VAL A 90 -3.15 11.89 -10.22
N TRP A 91 -2.52 10.75 -9.95
CA TRP A 91 -3.17 9.65 -9.24
C TRP A 91 -3.15 9.91 -7.73
N PHE A 92 -4.31 9.74 -7.12
CA PHE A 92 -4.47 9.81 -5.68
C PHE A 92 -5.19 8.55 -5.19
N PRO A 93 -4.55 7.72 -4.35
CA PRO A 93 -5.26 6.64 -3.69
C PRO A 93 -6.31 7.23 -2.74
N LYS A 94 -7.48 6.60 -2.69
CA LYS A 94 -8.47 6.88 -1.64
C LYS A 94 -8.06 6.24 -0.32
N GLU A 95 -7.38 5.10 -0.40
CA GLU A 95 -7.00 4.31 0.77
C GLU A 95 -5.55 3.80 0.65
N VAL A 96 -4.85 3.75 1.78
CA VAL A 96 -3.57 3.08 1.94
C VAL A 96 -3.76 1.95 2.94
N TRP A 97 -3.46 0.72 2.52
CA TRP A 97 -3.65 -0.50 3.29
C TRP A 97 -2.29 -1.06 3.67
N ILE A 98 -2.03 -1.22 4.96
CA ILE A 98 -0.75 -1.68 5.49
C ILE A 98 -0.99 -2.95 6.30
N TYR A 99 -0.50 -4.07 5.79
CA TYR A 99 -0.63 -5.36 6.46
C TYR A 99 0.68 -5.78 7.14
N LEU A 100 0.61 -5.92 8.45
CA LEU A 100 1.70 -6.26 9.35
C LEU A 100 1.45 -7.66 9.91
N PRO A 101 2.25 -8.68 9.50
CA PRO A 101 2.12 -10.02 10.04
C PRO A 101 2.58 -10.04 11.50
N TYR A 102 2.04 -10.94 12.30
CA TYR A 102 2.58 -11.19 13.64
C TYR A 102 4.01 -11.73 13.51
N GLN A 103 5.01 -10.94 13.90
CA GLN A 103 6.36 -11.47 14.09
C GLN A 103 6.36 -12.24 15.41
N ARG A 104 6.28 -13.59 15.36
CA ARG A 104 6.67 -14.40 16.52
C ARG A 104 8.13 -14.05 16.80
N GLU A 105 8.40 -13.42 17.94
CA GLU A 105 9.76 -13.27 18.45
C GLU A 105 10.38 -14.68 18.55
N THR A 106 11.26 -15.03 17.62
CA THR A 106 12.22 -16.11 17.86
C THR A 106 13.17 -15.59 18.94
N LYS A 107 12.95 -16.06 20.16
CA LYS A 107 13.83 -15.86 21.32
C LYS A 107 15.27 -16.27 21.02
#